data_AF-A0ABC8UZ99-F1
#
_entry.id   AF-A0ABC8UZ99-F1
#
_cell.length_a   1.000
_cell.length_b   1.000
_cell.length_c   1.000
_cell.angle_alpha   90.00
_cell.angle_beta   90.00
_cell.angle_gamma   90.00
#
_symmetry.space_group_name_H-M   'P 1'
#
loop_
_entity.id
_entity.type
_entity.pdbx_description
1 polymer ?
#
loop_
_entity_poly.entity_id
_entity_poly.type
_entity_poly.pdbx_seq_one_letter_code
_entity_poly.pdbx_strand_id
1 'polypeptide(L)'
;MDVQKRLLEFMLAAFHRSPNFIALLKKPIVDRLGEAYDSPAKTELALQLCWAIGEHGGGGGSHKDAARELFESLELLLYENLSSSRLGLRDSALGSVSSTFRKSSQSRLLCFVVTAIAKLATYHRELQPRARVSLAKVARSRISDVRVWRRARDYLGLMNEPAICSSVLGPSRPSSEYMPPGSVRWIEGGSKMIAHVPFYILSEQEGPPFHDFSFSDILPGK
;
A
#
# COMPACT_ATOMS: atom_id res chain seq x y z
N MET A 1 -17.31 -5.70 25.25
CA MET A 1 -16.31 -5.33 24.22
C MET A 1 -16.68 -5.85 22.82
N ASP A 2 -17.85 -6.46 22.63
CA ASP A 2 -18.19 -7.18 21.39
C ASP A 2 -18.80 -6.32 20.27
N VAL A 3 -19.47 -5.22 20.61
CA VAL A 3 -20.19 -4.40 19.61
C VAL A 3 -19.23 -3.67 18.68
N GLN A 4 -18.22 -2.99 19.23
CA GLN A 4 -17.25 -2.22 18.43
C GLN A 4 -16.41 -3.10 17.50
N LYS A 5 -16.00 -4.29 17.98
CA LYS A 5 -15.28 -5.27 17.18
C LYS A 5 -16.14 -5.80 16.03
N ARG A 6 -17.40 -6.16 16.30
CA ARG A 6 -18.35 -6.61 15.27
C ARG A 6 -18.65 -5.53 14.23
N LEU A 7 -18.77 -4.27 14.65
CA LEU A 7 -18.97 -3.13 13.74
C LEU A 7 -17.75 -2.92 12.82
N LEU A 8 -16.54 -3.06 13.36
CA LEU A 8 -15.30 -2.98 12.60
C LEU A 8 -15.20 -4.14 11.59
N GLU A 9 -15.47 -5.36 12.02
CA GLU A 9 -15.52 -6.55 11.15
C GLU A 9 -16.55 -6.39 10.03
N PHE A 10 -17.74 -5.88 10.36
CA PHE A 10 -18.78 -5.57 9.39
C PHE A 10 -18.32 -4.52 8.37
N MET A 11 -17.69 -3.42 8.84
CA MET A 11 -17.17 -2.37 7.97
C MET A 11 -16.10 -2.91 7.00
N LEU A 12 -15.15 -3.71 7.51
CA LEU A 12 -14.12 -4.35 6.67
C LEU A 12 -14.73 -5.33 5.67
N ALA A 13 -15.73 -6.11 6.08
CA ALA A 13 -16.46 -6.98 5.17
C ALA A 13 -17.22 -6.19 4.09
N ALA A 14 -17.78 -5.03 4.44
CA ALA A 14 -18.46 -4.15 3.50
C ALA A 14 -17.47 -3.56 2.48
N PHE A 15 -16.29 -3.11 2.92
CA PHE A 15 -15.22 -2.64 2.02
C PHE A 15 -14.72 -3.73 1.09
N HIS A 16 -14.54 -4.95 1.62
CA HIS A 16 -14.13 -6.09 0.81
C HIS A 16 -15.17 -6.46 -0.25
N ARG A 17 -16.46 -6.38 0.08
CA ARG A 17 -17.55 -6.65 -0.85
C ARG A 17 -17.76 -5.53 -1.86
N SER A 18 -17.54 -4.28 -1.46
CA SER A 18 -17.74 -3.10 -2.27
C SER A 18 -16.68 -2.03 -1.95
N PRO A 19 -15.52 -2.07 -2.63
CA PRO A 19 -14.44 -1.10 -2.48
C PRO A 19 -14.89 0.36 -2.61
N ASN A 20 -15.88 0.64 -3.46
CA ASN A 20 -16.43 1.98 -3.70
C ASN A 20 -16.88 2.69 -2.41
N PHE A 21 -17.25 1.95 -1.36
CA PHE A 21 -17.58 2.55 -0.07
C PHE A 21 -16.43 3.33 0.54
N ILE A 22 -15.17 2.94 0.29
CA ILE A 22 -14.00 3.69 0.76
C ILE A 22 -13.96 5.07 0.11
N ALA A 23 -14.24 5.17 -1.20
CA ALA A 23 -14.29 6.45 -1.89
C ALA A 23 -15.46 7.33 -1.40
N LEU A 24 -16.63 6.72 -1.18
CA LEU A 24 -17.81 7.43 -0.66
C LEU A 24 -17.59 7.94 0.78
N LEU A 25 -16.92 7.14 1.61
CA LEU A 25 -16.64 7.44 3.01
C LEU A 25 -15.26 8.10 3.20
N LYS A 26 -14.64 8.64 2.15
CA LYS A 26 -13.29 9.24 2.24
C LYS A 26 -13.19 10.29 3.35
N LYS A 27 -14.18 11.17 3.49
CA LYS A 27 -14.21 12.23 4.51
C LYS A 27 -14.18 11.66 5.94
N PRO A 28 -15.16 10.84 6.36
CA PRO A 28 -15.13 10.27 7.71
C PRO A 28 -13.92 9.37 7.95
N ILE A 29 -13.36 8.73 6.91
CA ILE A 29 -12.11 7.98 7.02
C ILE A 29 -10.94 8.92 7.36
N VAL A 30 -10.79 10.03 6.62
CA VAL A 30 -9.74 11.03 6.85
C VAL A 30 -9.86 11.65 8.24
N ASP A 31 -11.07 12.00 8.67
CA ASP A 31 -11.32 12.54 10.01
C ASP A 31 -10.83 11.57 11.10
N ARG A 32 -11.13 10.27 10.95
CA ARG A 32 -10.66 9.23 11.89
C ARG A 32 -9.16 8.98 11.85
N LEU A 33 -8.51 9.20 10.71
CA LEU A 33 -7.05 9.14 10.63
C LEU A 33 -6.39 10.31 11.37
N GLY A 34 -7.01 11.51 11.35
CA GLY A 34 -6.53 12.66 12.12
C GLY A 34 -6.57 12.44 13.64
N GLU A 35 -7.52 11.63 14.11
CA GLU A 35 -7.69 11.29 15.53
C GLU A 35 -6.85 10.07 15.98
N ALA A 36 -5.96 9.55 15.13
CA ALA A 36 -5.32 8.25 15.34
C ALA A 36 -4.48 8.14 16.62
N TYR A 37 -4.01 9.26 17.18
CA TYR A 37 -3.15 9.29 18.37
C TYR A 37 -3.88 9.67 19.67
N ASP A 38 -5.17 9.98 19.61
CA ASP A 38 -5.96 10.40 20.78
C ASP A 38 -6.14 9.26 21.79
N SER A 39 -6.31 8.03 21.31
CA SER A 39 -6.51 6.85 22.16
C SER A 39 -6.12 5.55 21.47
N PRO A 40 -5.80 4.46 22.21
CA PRO A 40 -5.45 3.16 21.62
C PRO A 40 -6.54 2.58 20.71
N ALA A 41 -7.82 2.76 21.07
CA ALA A 41 -8.94 2.29 20.26
C ALA A 41 -9.03 3.02 18.91
N LYS A 42 -8.77 4.34 18.92
CA LYS A 42 -8.70 5.15 17.70
C LYS A 42 -7.47 4.79 16.85
N THR A 43 -6.33 4.49 17.48
CA THR A 43 -5.15 3.98 16.76
C THR A 43 -5.43 2.66 16.05
N GLU A 44 -6.12 1.71 16.71
CA GLU A 44 -6.45 0.44 16.07
C GLU A 44 -7.46 0.64 14.93
N LEU A 45 -8.46 1.52 15.09
CA LEU A 45 -9.35 1.86 13.97
C LEU A 45 -8.57 2.47 12.79
N ALA A 46 -7.66 3.42 13.05
CA ALA A 46 -6.83 4.03 12.02
C ALA A 46 -5.94 3.00 11.29
N LEU A 47 -5.38 2.03 12.01
CA LEU A 47 -4.63 0.92 11.42
C LEU A 47 -5.47 0.13 10.40
N GLN A 48 -6.70 -0.22 10.78
CA GLN A 48 -7.61 -0.96 9.91
C GLN A 48 -8.06 -0.14 8.70
N LEU A 49 -8.29 1.17 8.89
CA LEU A 49 -8.62 2.09 7.79
C LEU A 49 -7.44 2.24 6.82
N CYS A 50 -6.21 2.44 7.30
CA CYS A 50 -5.01 2.47 6.47
C CYS A 50 -4.86 1.20 5.64
N TRP A 51 -5.07 0.04 6.27
CA TRP A 51 -5.04 -1.24 5.57
C TRP A 51 -6.09 -1.30 4.46
N ALA A 52 -7.35 -0.95 4.76
CA ALA A 52 -8.44 -0.99 3.79
C ALA A 52 -8.22 -0.05 2.60
N ILE A 53 -7.73 1.18 2.86
CA ILE A 53 -7.37 2.15 1.82
C ILE A 53 -6.35 1.54 0.85
N GLY A 54 -5.27 0.95 1.38
CA GLY A 54 -4.23 0.34 0.57
C GLY A 54 -4.73 -0.89 -0.19
N GLU A 55 -5.41 -1.81 0.50
CA GLU A 55 -5.89 -3.07 -0.06
C GLU A 55 -6.85 -2.88 -1.23
N HIS A 56 -7.70 -1.86 -1.15
CA HIS A 56 -8.77 -1.62 -2.11
C HIS A 56 -8.52 -0.40 -3.00
N GLY A 57 -7.27 0.07 -3.08
CA GLY A 57 -6.89 1.18 -3.97
C GLY A 57 -7.70 2.45 -3.72
N GLY A 58 -8.06 2.76 -2.48
CA GLY A 58 -8.81 3.97 -2.13
C GLY A 58 -10.24 4.04 -2.70
N GLY A 59 -10.80 2.90 -3.12
CA GLY A 59 -12.13 2.83 -3.73
C GLY A 59 -12.18 2.05 -5.03
N GLY A 60 -11.04 1.76 -5.66
CA GLY A 60 -10.94 1.11 -6.96
C GLY A 60 -10.50 2.05 -8.09
N GLY A 61 -10.32 1.51 -9.30
CA GLY A 61 -9.70 2.22 -10.44
C GLY A 61 -10.47 3.42 -10.97
N SER A 62 -11.79 3.43 -10.79
CA SER A 62 -12.66 4.54 -11.19
C SER A 62 -12.61 5.74 -10.22
N HIS A 63 -12.05 5.57 -9.03
CA HIS A 63 -12.12 6.55 -7.94
C HIS A 63 -10.79 7.31 -7.72
N LYS A 64 -10.16 7.77 -8.81
CA LYS A 64 -8.85 8.44 -8.79
C LYS A 64 -8.77 9.66 -7.87
N ASP A 65 -9.80 10.49 -7.85
CA ASP A 65 -9.82 11.70 -7.02
C ASP A 65 -9.91 11.37 -5.54
N ALA A 66 -10.73 10.38 -5.17
CA ALA A 66 -10.81 9.91 -3.79
C ALA A 66 -9.49 9.26 -3.36
N ALA A 67 -8.87 8.45 -4.22
CA ALA A 67 -7.57 7.86 -3.96
C ALA A 67 -6.47 8.91 -3.76
N ARG A 68 -6.50 10.01 -4.53
CA ARG A 68 -5.58 11.15 -4.38
C ARG A 68 -5.77 11.85 -3.03
N GLU A 69 -7.00 12.18 -2.64
CA GLU A 69 -7.28 12.82 -1.34
C GLU A 69 -6.87 11.93 -0.15
N LEU A 70 -7.16 10.62 -0.24
CA LEU A 70 -6.73 9.64 0.77
C LEU A 70 -5.21 9.54 0.84
N PHE A 71 -4.53 9.54 -0.31
CA PHE A 71 -3.07 9.59 -0.37
C PHE A 71 -2.52 10.85 0.31
N GLU A 72 -3.11 12.01 0.07
CA GLU A 72 -2.70 13.29 0.67
C GLU A 72 -2.82 13.27 2.18
N SER A 73 -3.90 12.70 2.70
CA SER A 73 -4.12 12.56 4.14
C SER A 73 -3.12 11.59 4.78
N LEU A 74 -2.81 10.47 4.11
CA LEU A 74 -1.77 9.53 4.56
C LEU A 74 -0.37 10.15 4.52
N GLU A 75 -0.07 10.94 3.49
CA GLU A 75 1.19 11.67 3.35
C GLU A 75 1.35 12.74 4.43
N LEU A 76 0.28 13.49 4.73
CA LEU A 76 0.27 14.48 5.80
C LEU A 76 0.55 13.80 7.15
N LEU A 77 -0.17 12.72 7.46
CA LEU A 77 0.04 11.94 8.68
C LEU A 77 1.49 11.44 8.78
N LEU A 78 2.08 10.99 7.67
CA LEU A 78 3.48 10.57 7.62
C LEU A 78 4.43 11.71 7.95
N TYR A 79 4.24 12.88 7.34
CA TYR A 79 5.12 14.04 7.50
C TYR A 79 5.01 14.73 8.86
N GLU A 80 3.80 14.82 9.42
CA GLU A 80 3.60 15.32 10.79
C GLU A 80 4.38 14.48 11.79
N ASN A 81 4.37 13.16 11.63
CA ASN A 81 5.09 12.25 12.51
C ASN A 81 6.62 12.33 12.33
N LEU A 82 7.10 12.50 11.10
CA LEU A 82 8.53 12.77 10.85
C LEU A 82 8.96 14.10 11.47
N SER A 83 8.11 15.12 11.46
CA SER A 83 8.41 16.44 12.01
C SER A 83 8.37 16.43 13.54
N SER A 84 7.35 15.79 14.13
CA SER A 84 7.22 15.60 15.57
C SER A 84 8.41 14.85 16.16
N SER A 85 8.92 13.84 15.44
CA SER A 85 10.11 13.10 15.89
C SER A 85 11.43 13.91 15.77
N ARG A 86 11.48 15.02 15.02
CA ARG A 86 12.62 15.99 15.08
C ARG A 86 12.53 16.87 16.32
N LEU A 87 11.32 17.25 16.70
CA LEU A 87 11.06 18.14 17.85
C LEU A 87 11.09 17.38 19.19
N GLY A 88 10.71 16.10 19.21
CA GLY A 88 10.68 15.23 20.40
C GLY A 88 12.04 14.68 20.85
N LEU A 89 13.14 15.03 20.17
CA LEU A 89 14.50 14.65 20.58
C LEU A 89 14.95 15.36 21.87
N ARG A 90 14.15 16.28 22.42
CA ARG A 90 14.47 17.04 23.64
C ARG A 90 13.84 16.50 24.94
N ASP A 91 12.82 15.62 24.86
CA ASP A 91 12.07 15.15 26.05
C ASP A 91 12.36 13.70 26.48
N SER A 92 13.29 13.01 25.83
CA SER A 92 13.46 11.55 26.00
C SER A 92 14.29 11.11 27.23
N ALA A 93 14.57 11.96 28.21
CA ALA A 93 15.39 11.57 29.37
C ALA A 93 14.62 10.95 30.55
N LEU A 94 13.27 11.03 30.61
CA LEU A 94 12.53 10.72 31.86
C LEU A 94 11.22 9.90 31.73
N GLY A 95 10.95 9.25 30.59
CA GLY A 95 9.62 8.67 30.30
C GLY A 95 9.46 7.14 30.47
N SER A 96 8.77 6.74 31.53
CA SER A 96 8.02 5.48 31.82
C SER A 96 7.60 4.56 30.65
N VAL A 97 7.38 3.26 30.93
CA VAL A 97 6.83 2.18 30.06
C VAL A 97 5.68 2.61 29.13
N SER A 98 4.84 3.54 29.59
CA SER A 98 3.75 4.14 28.80
C SER A 98 4.24 4.87 27.54
N SER A 99 5.42 5.51 27.60
CA SER A 99 6.04 6.20 26.47
C SER A 99 6.50 5.20 25.39
N THR A 100 7.04 4.05 25.79
CA THR A 100 7.49 2.99 24.88
C THR A 100 6.32 2.34 24.15
N PHE A 101 5.20 2.09 24.84
CA PHE A 101 3.98 1.54 24.23
C PHE A 101 3.39 2.48 23.17
N ARG A 102 3.34 3.79 23.46
CA ARG A 102 2.89 4.81 22.50
C ARG A 102 3.80 4.89 21.28
N LYS A 103 5.12 4.92 21.48
CA LYS A 103 6.12 4.90 20.39
C LYS A 103 6.00 3.64 19.52
N SER A 104 5.73 2.48 20.13
CA SER A 104 5.53 1.22 19.40
C SER A 104 4.22 1.22 18.57
N SER A 105 3.14 1.76 19.14
CA SER A 105 1.86 1.88 18.42
C SER A 105 1.95 2.86 17.25
N GLN A 106 2.66 3.98 17.44
CA GLN A 106 2.93 4.97 16.40
C GLN A 106 3.74 4.40 15.25
N SER A 107 4.83 3.69 15.54
CA SER A 107 5.63 3.04 14.49
C SER A 107 4.85 1.94 13.76
N ARG A 108 3.98 1.19 14.45
CA ARG A 108 3.04 0.25 13.80
C ARG A 108 2.09 0.98 12.86
N LEU A 109 1.49 2.10 13.27
CA LEU A 109 0.63 2.91 12.40
C LEU A 109 1.38 3.44 11.17
N LEU A 110 2.57 4.02 11.37
CA LEU A 110 3.38 4.52 10.25
C LEU A 110 3.80 3.43 9.28
N CYS A 111 4.01 2.20 9.76
CA CYS A 111 4.22 1.05 8.89
C CYS A 111 3.00 0.78 7.99
N PHE A 112 1.79 0.87 8.53
CA PHE A 112 0.56 0.71 7.76
C PHE A 112 0.37 1.87 6.78
N VAL A 113 0.66 3.11 7.19
CA VAL A 113 0.61 4.30 6.32
C VAL A 113 1.58 4.16 5.14
N VAL A 114 2.84 3.78 5.39
CA VAL A 114 3.85 3.52 4.35
C VAL A 114 3.38 2.43 3.39
N THR A 115 2.75 1.36 3.91
CA THR A 115 2.20 0.28 3.08
C THR A 115 1.02 0.77 2.24
N ALA A 116 0.11 1.55 2.83
CA ALA A 116 -1.05 2.10 2.14
C ALA A 116 -0.65 3.06 1.02
N ILE A 117 0.30 3.95 1.27
CA ILE A 117 0.92 4.82 0.26
C ILE A 117 1.49 4.00 -0.89
N ALA A 118 2.23 2.92 -0.57
CA ALA A 118 2.84 2.08 -1.59
C ALA A 118 1.79 1.34 -2.43
N LYS A 119 0.81 0.70 -1.79
CA LYS A 119 -0.30 0.01 -2.47
C LYS A 119 -1.14 0.97 -3.32
N LEU A 120 -1.49 2.15 -2.80
CA LEU A 120 -2.22 3.18 -3.55
C LEU A 120 -1.46 3.61 -4.81
N ALA A 121 -0.14 3.78 -4.72
CA ALA A 121 0.70 4.16 -5.85
C ALA A 121 0.92 3.02 -6.86
N THR A 122 0.89 1.78 -6.40
CA THR A 122 0.88 0.60 -7.28
C THR A 122 -0.43 0.51 -8.05
N TYR A 123 -1.54 0.81 -7.38
CA TYR A 123 -2.88 0.77 -7.95
C TYR A 123 -3.12 1.97 -8.90
N HIS A 124 -2.80 3.19 -8.46
CA HIS A 124 -2.96 4.46 -9.17
C HIS A 124 -1.59 5.03 -9.54
N ARG A 125 -1.14 4.73 -10.77
CA ARG A 125 0.22 5.02 -11.22
C ARG A 125 0.58 6.51 -11.19
N GLU A 126 -0.40 7.41 -11.30
CA GLU A 126 -0.21 8.85 -11.17
C GLU A 126 0.34 9.28 -9.80
N LEU A 127 0.16 8.46 -8.76
CA LEU A 127 0.66 8.73 -7.42
C LEU A 127 2.10 8.27 -7.22
N GLN A 128 2.67 7.46 -8.13
CA GLN A 128 4.02 6.90 -7.98
C GLN A 128 5.13 7.92 -7.75
N PRO A 129 5.25 9.01 -8.54
CA PRO A 129 6.32 9.98 -8.33
C PRO A 129 6.29 10.57 -6.91
N ARG A 130 5.08 10.88 -6.43
CA ARG A 130 4.83 11.46 -5.11
C ARG A 130 5.11 10.43 -4.00
N ALA A 131 4.66 9.19 -4.18
CA ALA A 131 4.93 8.08 -3.25
C ALA A 131 6.44 7.83 -3.10
N ARG A 132 7.18 7.78 -4.21
CA ARG A 132 8.65 7.61 -4.19
C ARG A 132 9.32 8.74 -3.40
N VAL A 133 8.90 9.98 -3.59
CA VAL A 133 9.44 11.13 -2.83
C VAL A 133 9.14 10.99 -1.32
N SER A 134 7.91 10.62 -0.97
CA SER A 134 7.47 10.48 0.42
C SER A 134 8.19 9.34 1.14
N LEU A 135 8.31 8.18 0.50
CA LEU A 135 9.07 7.05 1.03
C LEU A 135 10.57 7.35 1.10
N ALA A 136 11.14 8.04 0.11
CA ALA A 136 12.54 8.44 0.14
C ALA A 136 12.83 9.44 1.28
N LYS A 137 11.89 10.33 1.62
CA LYS A 137 12.01 11.20 2.80
C LYS A 137 12.04 10.40 4.09
N VAL A 138 11.20 9.38 4.24
CA VAL A 138 11.23 8.47 5.40
C VAL A 138 12.55 7.70 5.45
N ALA A 139 12.97 7.10 4.33
CA ALA A 139 14.20 6.31 4.25
C ALA A 139 15.48 7.14 4.51
N ARG A 140 15.44 8.45 4.29
CA ARG A 140 16.53 9.38 4.64
C ARG A 140 16.39 9.98 6.04
N SER A 141 15.27 9.77 6.72
CA SER A 141 15.02 10.32 8.04
C SER A 141 15.69 9.49 9.13
N ARG A 142 16.72 10.07 9.77
CA ARG A 142 17.51 9.43 10.86
C ARG A 142 16.75 9.16 12.17
N ILE A 143 15.50 9.61 12.24
CA ILE A 143 14.66 9.59 13.45
C ILE A 143 13.48 8.63 13.33
N SER A 144 13.31 7.97 12.18
CA SER A 144 12.26 6.98 12.01
C SER A 144 12.63 5.68 12.73
N ASP A 145 11.64 5.05 13.38
CA ASP A 145 11.77 3.69 13.93
C ASP A 145 12.30 2.75 12.83
N VAL A 146 13.24 1.87 13.18
CA VAL A 146 13.92 0.96 12.24
C VAL A 146 12.94 0.15 11.39
N ARG A 147 11.77 -0.20 11.93
CA ARG A 147 10.72 -0.95 11.22
C ARG A 147 10.06 -0.10 10.13
N VAL A 148 9.81 1.19 10.42
CA VAL A 148 9.23 2.14 9.48
C VAL A 148 10.25 2.46 8.38
N TRP A 149 11.50 2.70 8.77
CA TRP A 149 12.61 2.94 7.86
C TRP A 149 12.81 1.79 6.87
N ARG A 150 12.93 0.55 7.39
CA ARG A 150 13.14 -0.64 6.57
C ARG A 150 12.01 -0.81 5.56
N ARG A 151 10.76 -0.74 6.03
CA ARG A 151 9.60 -0.86 5.17
C ARG A 151 9.55 0.21 4.06
N ALA A 152 9.89 1.46 4.38
CA ALA A 152 9.95 2.51 3.37
C ALA A 152 11.05 2.27 2.34
N ARG A 153 12.21 1.76 2.78
CA ARG A 153 13.33 1.39 1.88
C ARG A 153 12.96 0.21 0.97
N ASP A 154 12.31 -0.81 1.53
CA ASP A 154 11.88 -1.99 0.77
C ASP A 154 10.89 -1.62 -0.33
N TYR A 155 9.85 -0.82 -0.01
CA TYR A 155 8.89 -0.37 -1.01
C TYR A 155 9.49 0.63 -2.02
N LEU A 156 10.44 1.47 -1.62
CA LEU A 156 11.14 2.33 -2.56
C LEU A 156 11.97 1.50 -3.56
N GLY A 157 12.62 0.43 -3.10
CA GLY A 157 13.31 -0.52 -3.97
C GLY A 157 12.34 -1.23 -4.91
N LEU A 158 11.24 -1.74 -4.36
CA LEU A 158 10.20 -2.45 -5.12
C LEU A 158 9.56 -1.57 -6.20
N MET A 159 9.36 -0.28 -5.93
CA MET A 159 8.83 0.68 -6.91
C MET A 159 9.77 0.96 -8.09
N ASN A 160 11.02 0.49 -8.08
CA ASN A 160 11.88 0.49 -9.26
C ASN A 160 11.59 -0.68 -10.19
N GLU A 161 10.88 -1.70 -9.72
CA GLU A 161 10.56 -2.93 -10.45
C GLU A 161 9.02 -3.06 -10.60
N PRO A 162 8.39 -2.40 -11.59
CA PRO A 162 6.94 -2.26 -11.65
C PRO A 162 6.17 -3.59 -11.71
N ALA A 163 6.72 -4.61 -12.36
CA ALA A 163 6.10 -5.94 -12.45
C ALA A 163 6.07 -6.64 -11.08
N ILE A 164 7.20 -6.64 -10.37
CA ILE A 164 7.31 -7.23 -9.03
C ILE A 164 6.47 -6.42 -8.04
N CYS A 165 6.51 -5.09 -8.13
CA CYS A 165 5.71 -4.19 -7.31
C CYS A 165 4.22 -4.48 -7.44
N SER A 166 3.72 -4.67 -8.66
CA SER A 166 2.31 -5.00 -8.89
C SER A 166 1.97 -6.44 -8.50
N SER A 167 2.91 -7.37 -8.50
CA SER A 167 2.67 -8.74 -8.01
C SER A 167 2.57 -8.77 -6.47
N VAL A 168 3.40 -7.99 -5.79
CA VAL A 168 3.48 -7.97 -4.31
C VAL A 168 2.47 -7.02 -3.68
N LEU A 169 2.25 -5.85 -4.28
CA LEU A 169 1.41 -4.77 -3.74
C LEU A 169 0.14 -4.53 -4.54
N GLY A 170 -0.03 -5.20 -5.68
CA GLY A 170 -1.24 -5.07 -6.48
C GLY A 170 -2.47 -5.62 -5.76
N PRO A 171 -3.66 -5.30 -6.30
CA PRO A 171 -4.91 -5.73 -5.69
C PRO A 171 -5.03 -7.26 -5.72
N SER A 172 -5.42 -7.83 -4.58
CA SER A 172 -5.64 -9.28 -4.39
C SER A 172 -6.76 -9.85 -5.29
N ARG A 173 -7.57 -8.98 -5.90
CA ARG A 173 -8.59 -9.36 -6.88
C ARG A 173 -8.40 -8.53 -8.16
N PRO A 174 -8.32 -9.16 -9.33
CA PRO A 174 -8.38 -8.43 -10.59
C PRO A 174 -9.75 -7.76 -10.67
N SER A 175 -9.77 -6.43 -10.71
CA SER A 175 -10.97 -5.71 -11.17
C SER A 175 -11.14 -6.01 -12.67
N SER A 176 -12.38 -6.07 -13.16
CA SER A 176 -12.66 -6.26 -14.59
C SER A 176 -11.92 -5.25 -15.51
N GLU A 177 -11.49 -4.11 -14.95
CA GLU A 177 -10.78 -3.03 -15.64
C GLU A 177 -9.24 -3.08 -15.47
N TYR A 178 -8.70 -3.93 -14.60
CA TYR A 178 -7.25 -4.01 -14.34
C TYR A 178 -6.79 -5.47 -14.41
N MET A 179 -6.12 -5.84 -15.51
CA MET A 179 -5.41 -7.11 -15.60
C MET A 179 -4.08 -7.00 -14.86
N PRO A 180 -3.87 -7.74 -13.75
CA PRO A 180 -2.59 -7.76 -13.09
C PRO A 180 -1.51 -8.34 -14.03
N PRO A 181 -0.25 -7.92 -13.89
CA PRO A 181 0.84 -8.46 -14.68
C PRO A 181 0.93 -9.98 -14.51
N GLY A 182 1.01 -10.72 -15.61
CA GLY A 182 0.93 -12.19 -15.62
C GLY A 182 -0.46 -12.76 -15.87
N SER A 183 -1.47 -11.93 -16.18
CA SER A 183 -2.81 -12.38 -16.55
C SER A 183 -2.91 -12.75 -18.03
N VAL A 184 -3.47 -13.91 -18.31
CA VAL A 184 -3.76 -14.38 -19.68
C VAL A 184 -5.12 -13.85 -20.11
N ARG A 185 -5.17 -13.08 -21.21
CA ARG A 185 -6.42 -12.53 -21.76
C ARG A 185 -7.07 -13.55 -22.69
N TRP A 186 -7.77 -14.52 -22.11
CA TRP A 186 -8.41 -15.63 -22.85
C TRP A 186 -9.48 -15.23 -23.88
N ILE A 187 -9.98 -13.99 -23.82
CA ILE A 187 -11.02 -13.45 -24.72
C ILE A 187 -10.43 -13.10 -26.11
N GLU A 188 -9.14 -12.78 -26.17
CA GLU A 188 -8.37 -12.67 -27.42
C GLU A 188 -7.75 -14.04 -27.70
N GLY A 189 -8.47 -14.88 -28.44
CA GLY A 189 -8.16 -16.31 -28.59
C GLY A 189 -6.68 -16.64 -28.88
N GLY A 190 -6.09 -17.41 -27.98
CA GLY A 190 -5.02 -18.37 -28.26
C GLY A 190 -3.63 -17.87 -28.66
N SER A 191 -3.41 -16.59 -28.94
CA SER A 191 -2.14 -16.16 -29.57
C SER A 191 -1.22 -15.28 -28.71
N LYS A 192 -1.68 -14.71 -27.60
CA LYS A 192 -0.86 -13.75 -26.84
C LYS A 192 -0.99 -13.91 -25.32
N MET A 193 0.14 -14.22 -24.67
CA MET A 193 0.27 -14.18 -23.22
C MET A 193 1.11 -12.97 -22.82
N ILE A 194 0.54 -12.02 -22.07
CA ILE A 194 1.32 -10.94 -21.45
C ILE A 194 1.83 -11.46 -20.10
N ALA A 195 2.89 -12.28 -20.16
CA ALA A 195 3.55 -12.76 -18.97
C ALA A 195 4.72 -11.85 -18.60
N HIS A 196 4.58 -11.17 -17.46
CA HIS A 196 5.71 -10.55 -16.77
C HIS A 196 6.42 -11.56 -15.83
N VAL A 197 6.11 -12.85 -15.99
CA VAL A 197 6.80 -13.95 -15.30
C VAL A 197 8.07 -14.23 -16.07
N PRO A 198 9.25 -14.26 -15.43
CA PRO A 198 10.53 -14.44 -16.11
C PRO A 198 10.71 -15.92 -16.51
N PHE A 199 9.88 -16.41 -17.45
CA PHE A 199 9.95 -17.78 -17.94
C PHE A 199 11.31 -18.13 -18.54
N TYR A 200 12.05 -17.12 -19.01
CA TYR A 200 13.44 -17.24 -19.46
C TYR A 200 14.38 -17.85 -18.40
N ILE A 201 14.08 -17.70 -17.10
CA ILE A 201 14.83 -18.34 -16.01
C ILE A 201 14.60 -19.86 -16.01
N LEU A 202 13.38 -20.30 -16.30
CA LEU A 202 13.03 -21.73 -16.32
C LEU A 202 13.50 -22.43 -17.61
N SER A 203 13.69 -21.67 -18.70
CA SER A 203 14.14 -22.19 -19.99
C SER A 203 15.62 -21.95 -20.27
N GLU A 204 16.39 -21.39 -19.31
CA GLU A 204 17.79 -20.96 -19.49
C GLU A 204 18.04 -20.14 -20.77
N GLN A 205 17.02 -19.39 -21.24
CA GLN A 205 17.15 -18.60 -22.45
C GLN A 205 17.69 -17.21 -22.13
N GLU A 206 18.76 -16.80 -22.80
CA GLU A 206 19.33 -15.46 -22.67
C GLU A 206 18.42 -14.42 -23.37
N GLY A 207 18.05 -13.36 -22.65
CA GLY A 207 17.29 -12.24 -23.23
C GLY A 207 16.90 -11.17 -22.21
N PRO A 208 16.55 -9.94 -22.66
CA PRO A 208 16.08 -8.88 -21.77
C PRO A 208 14.80 -9.27 -21.03
N PRO A 209 14.56 -8.77 -19.80
CA PRO A 209 13.48 -9.22 -18.90
C PRO A 209 12.05 -8.87 -19.36
N PHE A 210 11.88 -8.26 -20.53
CA PHE A 210 10.60 -7.79 -21.07
C PHE A 210 10.32 -8.52 -22.39
N HIS A 211 9.88 -9.77 -22.33
CA HIS A 211 9.41 -10.50 -23.51
C HIS A 211 7.92 -10.74 -23.39
N ASP A 212 7.15 -10.23 -24.36
CA ASP A 212 5.80 -10.73 -24.63
C ASP A 212 5.96 -12.18 -25.12
N PHE A 213 5.73 -13.17 -24.27
CA PHE A 213 5.81 -14.57 -24.69
C PHE A 213 4.56 -14.96 -25.49
N SER A 214 4.76 -15.46 -26.71
CA SER A 214 3.72 -16.18 -27.44
C SER A 214 3.60 -17.61 -26.89
N PHE A 215 2.41 -18.22 -26.99
CA PHE A 215 2.24 -19.64 -26.61
C PHE A 215 3.13 -20.57 -27.44
N SER A 216 3.49 -20.17 -28.66
CA SER A 216 4.46 -20.87 -29.51
C SER A 216 5.88 -20.91 -28.92
N ASP A 217 6.21 -19.97 -28.02
CA ASP A 217 7.55 -19.87 -27.42
C ASP A 217 7.69 -20.81 -26.21
N ILE A 218 6.56 -21.30 -25.68
CA ILE A 218 6.49 -22.12 -24.45
C ILE A 218 6.07 -23.56 -24.77
N LEU A 219 5.17 -23.73 -25.72
CA LEU A 219 4.73 -25.04 -26.16
C LEU A 219 5.66 -25.53 -27.26
N PRO A 220 6.23 -26.74 -27.15
CA PRO A 220 7.04 -27.30 -28.23
C PRO A 220 6.17 -27.36 -29.48
N GLY A 221 6.64 -26.70 -30.55
CA GLY A 221 6.04 -26.81 -31.87
C GLY A 221 5.95 -28.29 -32.25
N LYS A 222 4.79 -28.71 -32.76
CA LYS A 222 4.70 -29.97 -33.49
C LYS A 222 5.54 -29.90 -34.77
#